data_AF-A0A842UJE9-F1
#
_entry.id   AF-A0A842UJE9-F1
#
_cell.length_a   1.000
_cell.length_b   1.000
_cell.length_c   1.000
_cell.angle_alpha   90.00
_cell.angle_beta   90.00
_cell.angle_gamma   90.00
#
_symmetry.space_group_name_H-M   'P 1'
#
loop_
_entity.id
_entity.type
_entity.pdbx_description
1 polymer ?
#
loop_
_entity_poly.entity_id
_entity_poly.type
_entity_poly.pdbx_seq_one_letter_code
_entity_poly.pdbx_strand_id
1 'polypeptide(L)'
;MSDSISDNLDYHQELMNAAYARWRERRGSYEEFIGSLNGSKEVAVLVGNLNYQVGNGGFEQWHFNEYSDCSEDLIRVLETMKEECPLAKKALSLVREALEIIEEEKEVCESDYYYYEDDENDAWDLAEQERQSILGGLDSLGRQYYDFDDAFMVQVELYLRRMDGLEIPQSTLDENKEILEMGKEIPEQEPGPKKPKVKLTGTNGNAFAIMAKVSRALRQVGCSHDYIEDYRKEAMSGSYDNLLAVSCRYADVR
;
A
#
# COMPACT_ATOMS: atom_id res chain seq x y z
N MET A 1 23.44 -16.19 -14.95
CA MET A 1 22.04 -16.68 -14.98
C MET A 1 21.53 -16.51 -13.57
N SER A 2 20.78 -15.44 -13.34
CA SER A 2 20.03 -15.22 -12.09
C SER A 2 18.69 -14.70 -12.54
N ASP A 3 17.74 -15.61 -12.71
CA ASP A 3 16.37 -15.28 -13.03
C ASP A 3 15.78 -14.52 -11.85
N SER A 4 15.07 -13.44 -12.16
CA SER A 4 14.61 -12.44 -11.22
C SER A 4 13.46 -12.96 -10.35
N ILE A 5 13.50 -12.56 -9.07
CA ILE A 5 12.56 -12.74 -7.96
C ILE A 5 11.05 -12.56 -8.29
N SER A 6 10.66 -12.10 -9.49
CA SER A 6 9.30 -11.64 -9.80
C SER A 6 8.35 -12.67 -10.42
N ASP A 7 8.82 -13.77 -11.03
CA ASP A 7 7.95 -14.55 -11.91
C ASP A 7 7.02 -15.54 -11.18
N ASN A 8 7.14 -15.69 -9.85
CA ASN A 8 6.39 -16.66 -9.04
C ASN A 8 5.52 -16.07 -7.90
N LEU A 9 5.44 -14.74 -7.76
CA LEU A 9 4.70 -14.05 -6.68
C LEU A 9 3.65 -13.06 -7.25
N ASP A 10 2.84 -13.50 -8.22
CA ASP A 10 1.81 -12.64 -8.86
C ASP A 10 0.37 -13.12 -8.56
N TYR A 11 0.18 -14.14 -7.73
CA TYR A 11 -1.15 -14.74 -7.51
C TYR A 11 -2.13 -13.77 -6.82
N HIS A 12 -1.63 -13.01 -5.84
CA HIS A 12 -2.35 -11.89 -5.24
C HIS A 12 -2.89 -10.92 -6.30
N GLN A 13 -2.04 -10.52 -7.25
CA GLN A 13 -2.40 -9.59 -8.29
C GLN A 13 -3.39 -10.22 -9.30
N GLU A 14 -3.26 -11.50 -9.62
CA GLU A 14 -4.22 -12.24 -10.43
C GLU A 14 -5.62 -12.22 -9.79
N LEU A 15 -5.72 -12.49 -8.48
CA LEU A 15 -6.98 -12.45 -7.74
C LEU A 15 -7.60 -11.05 -7.72
N MET A 16 -6.79 -10.01 -7.48
CA MET A 16 -7.25 -8.63 -7.55
C MET A 16 -7.75 -8.27 -8.95
N ASN A 17 -6.96 -8.58 -9.99
CA ASN A 17 -7.31 -8.31 -11.38
C ASN A 17 -8.64 -8.98 -11.76
N ALA A 18 -8.84 -10.23 -11.35
CA ALA A 18 -10.08 -10.96 -11.58
C ALA A 18 -11.28 -10.32 -10.85
N ALA A 19 -11.09 -9.89 -9.60
CA ALA A 19 -12.13 -9.20 -8.83
C ALA A 19 -12.55 -7.87 -9.47
N TYR A 20 -11.57 -7.01 -9.78
CA TYR A 20 -11.83 -5.71 -10.42
C TYR A 20 -12.38 -5.84 -11.84
N ALA A 21 -11.97 -6.85 -12.61
CA ALA A 21 -12.57 -7.14 -13.92
C ALA A 21 -14.07 -7.41 -13.79
N ARG A 22 -14.47 -8.26 -12.83
CA ARG A 22 -15.87 -8.59 -12.57
C ARG A 22 -16.69 -7.39 -12.09
N TRP A 23 -16.10 -6.52 -11.27
CA TRP A 23 -16.79 -5.32 -10.79
C TRP A 23 -17.06 -4.31 -11.91
N ARG A 24 -16.07 -4.09 -12.79
CA ARG A 24 -16.20 -3.19 -13.95
C ARG A 24 -17.35 -3.57 -14.88
N GLU A 25 -17.69 -4.85 -14.98
CA GLU A 25 -18.82 -5.33 -15.77
C GLU A 25 -20.18 -5.05 -15.13
N ARG A 26 -20.25 -5.01 -13.78
CA ARG A 26 -21.50 -4.89 -13.03
C ARG A 26 -21.92 -3.44 -12.73
N ARG A 27 -20.95 -2.51 -12.66
CA ARG A 27 -21.16 -1.08 -12.35
C ARG A 27 -22.00 -0.84 -11.08
N GLY A 28 -21.42 -1.19 -9.92
CA GLY A 28 -21.99 -0.92 -8.59
C GLY A 28 -21.09 -0.02 -7.73
N SER A 29 -21.51 0.30 -6.51
CA SER A 29 -20.68 1.03 -5.55
C SER A 29 -19.46 0.21 -5.11
N TYR A 30 -18.48 0.87 -4.50
CA TYR A 30 -17.32 0.17 -3.94
C TYR A 30 -17.71 -0.72 -2.74
N GLU A 31 -18.66 -0.28 -1.91
CA GLU A 31 -19.25 -1.09 -0.83
C GLU A 31 -19.91 -2.37 -1.36
N GLU A 32 -20.72 -2.27 -2.42
CA GLU A 32 -21.32 -3.42 -3.08
C GLU A 32 -20.26 -4.37 -3.67
N PHE A 33 -19.15 -3.81 -4.17
CA PHE A 33 -18.03 -4.59 -4.65
C PHE A 33 -17.41 -5.43 -3.53
N ILE A 34 -17.03 -4.78 -2.41
CA ILE A 34 -16.43 -5.45 -1.25
C ILE A 34 -17.37 -6.51 -0.69
N GLY A 35 -18.64 -6.18 -0.48
CA GLY A 35 -19.66 -7.13 -0.01
C GLY A 35 -19.92 -8.32 -0.94
N SER A 36 -19.47 -8.25 -2.20
CA SER A 36 -19.56 -9.36 -3.16
C SER A 36 -18.35 -10.31 -3.16
N LEU A 37 -17.26 -9.92 -2.50
CA LEU A 37 -16.03 -10.71 -2.40
C LEU A 37 -16.18 -11.83 -1.36
N ASN A 38 -15.34 -12.86 -1.50
CA ASN A 38 -15.23 -13.95 -0.54
C ASN A 38 -13.90 -14.69 -0.74
N GLY A 39 -13.48 -15.40 0.31
CA GLY A 39 -12.31 -16.26 0.29
C GLY A 39 -11.04 -15.49 -0.09
N SER A 40 -10.21 -16.09 -0.95
CA SER A 40 -8.93 -15.51 -1.37
C SER A 40 -9.06 -14.16 -2.09
N LYS A 41 -10.17 -13.91 -2.81
CA LYS A 41 -10.36 -12.62 -3.49
C LYS A 41 -10.63 -11.46 -2.53
N GLU A 42 -11.36 -11.72 -1.45
CA GLU A 42 -11.59 -10.73 -0.40
C GLU A 42 -10.27 -10.31 0.24
N VAL A 43 -9.47 -11.30 0.67
CA VAL A 43 -8.16 -11.08 1.25
C VAL A 43 -7.26 -10.31 0.28
N ALA A 44 -7.19 -10.74 -0.98
CA ALA A 44 -6.34 -10.11 -1.98
C ALA A 44 -6.72 -8.64 -2.23
N VAL A 45 -8.02 -8.34 -2.35
CA VAL A 45 -8.48 -6.97 -2.60
C VAL A 45 -8.24 -6.08 -1.39
N LEU A 46 -8.66 -6.48 -0.18
CA LEU A 46 -8.56 -5.62 1.00
C LEU A 46 -7.11 -5.36 1.39
N VAL A 47 -6.29 -6.42 1.51
CA VAL A 47 -4.88 -6.28 1.90
C VAL A 47 -4.07 -5.66 0.76
N GLY A 48 -4.40 -6.00 -0.48
CA GLY A 48 -3.77 -5.39 -1.66
C GLY A 48 -4.05 -3.90 -1.73
N ASN A 49 -5.30 -3.47 -1.54
CA ASN A 49 -5.66 -2.06 -1.54
C ASN A 49 -4.97 -1.31 -0.39
N LEU A 50 -4.91 -1.88 0.81
CA LEU A 50 -4.11 -1.30 1.91
C LEU A 50 -2.66 -1.07 1.45
N ASN A 51 -2.00 -2.11 0.94
CA ASN A 51 -0.61 -2.01 0.49
C ASN A 51 -0.44 -1.00 -0.66
N TYR A 52 -1.39 -0.96 -1.60
CA TYR A 52 -1.36 -0.02 -2.71
C TYR A 52 -1.54 1.43 -2.27
N GLN A 53 -2.45 1.72 -1.34
CA GLN A 53 -2.69 3.08 -0.90
C GLN A 53 -1.60 3.56 0.04
N VAL A 54 -1.31 2.80 1.10
CA VAL A 54 -0.29 3.15 2.09
C VAL A 54 1.11 3.14 1.47
N GLY A 55 1.36 2.16 0.61
CA GLY A 55 2.61 2.08 -0.13
C GLY A 55 2.80 3.23 -1.11
N ASN A 56 1.77 3.90 -1.62
CA ASN A 56 1.93 4.99 -2.60
C ASN A 56 1.82 6.40 -2.00
N GLY A 57 1.05 6.58 -0.92
CA GLY A 57 0.83 7.89 -0.30
C GLY A 57 0.43 7.82 1.16
N GLY A 58 0.84 6.78 1.87
CA GLY A 58 0.62 6.62 3.30
C GLY A 58 -0.85 6.38 3.69
N PHE A 59 -1.09 6.36 5.01
CA PHE A 59 -2.44 6.18 5.54
C PHE A 59 -3.36 7.37 5.22
N GLU A 60 -2.81 8.55 4.94
CA GLU A 60 -3.58 9.68 4.39
C GLU A 60 -4.23 9.32 3.06
N GLN A 61 -3.45 8.81 2.09
CA GLN A 61 -4.01 8.42 0.80
C GLN A 61 -5.04 7.28 0.95
N TRP A 62 -4.79 6.34 1.87
CA TRP A 62 -5.75 5.27 2.18
C TRP A 62 -7.08 5.83 2.72
N HIS A 63 -7.02 6.83 3.59
CA HIS A 63 -8.21 7.48 4.13
C HIS A 63 -8.93 8.37 3.11
N PHE A 64 -8.23 9.32 2.48
CA PHE A 64 -8.85 10.28 1.57
C PHE A 64 -9.36 9.67 0.25
N ASN A 65 -8.87 8.49 -0.13
CA ASN A 65 -9.45 7.70 -1.22
C ASN A 65 -10.55 6.73 -0.74
N GLU A 66 -11.10 6.93 0.47
CA GLU A 66 -12.26 6.22 1.03
C GLU A 66 -12.03 4.71 1.26
N TYR A 67 -10.78 4.24 1.24
CA TYR A 67 -10.50 2.82 1.54
C TYR A 67 -10.60 2.49 3.03
N SER A 68 -10.51 3.50 3.90
CA SER A 68 -10.79 3.37 5.34
C SER A 68 -12.23 2.99 5.65
N ASP A 69 -13.16 3.22 4.74
CA ASP A 69 -14.59 2.96 4.96
C ASP A 69 -14.88 1.45 5.02
N CYS A 70 -14.01 0.62 4.41
CA CYS A 70 -14.05 -0.84 4.52
C CYS A 70 -13.09 -1.37 5.59
N SER A 71 -12.73 -0.55 6.59
CA SER A 71 -11.77 -0.91 7.65
C SER A 71 -12.25 -2.09 8.49
N GLU A 72 -13.56 -2.23 8.76
CA GLU A 72 -14.09 -3.37 9.51
C GLU A 72 -13.78 -4.71 8.82
N ASP A 73 -13.98 -4.77 7.50
CA ASP A 73 -13.65 -5.95 6.69
C ASP A 73 -12.14 -6.21 6.65
N LEU A 74 -11.34 -5.15 6.48
CA LEU A 74 -9.88 -5.26 6.50
C LEU A 74 -9.38 -5.78 7.85
N ILE A 75 -9.89 -5.25 8.97
CA ILE A 75 -9.56 -5.71 10.32
C ILE A 75 -9.92 -7.18 10.48
N ARG A 76 -11.12 -7.59 10.06
CA ARG A 76 -11.54 -9.00 10.12
C ARG A 76 -10.60 -9.91 9.33
N VAL A 77 -10.21 -9.50 8.12
CA VAL A 77 -9.24 -10.27 7.31
C VAL A 77 -7.89 -10.37 8.00
N LEU A 78 -7.33 -9.24 8.47
CA LEU A 78 -6.04 -9.21 9.16
C LEU A 78 -6.05 -10.03 10.44
N GLU A 79 -7.12 -9.95 11.23
CA GLU A 79 -7.35 -10.77 12.43
C GLU A 79 -7.38 -12.27 12.12
N THR A 80 -7.97 -12.65 10.99
CA THR A 80 -8.05 -14.05 10.56
C THR A 80 -6.67 -14.59 10.14
N MET A 81 -5.86 -13.79 9.45
CA MET A 81 -4.56 -14.23 8.93
C MET A 81 -3.41 -14.12 9.93
N LYS A 82 -3.52 -13.33 11.01
CA LYS A 82 -2.38 -12.97 11.88
C LYS A 82 -1.63 -14.14 12.51
N GLU A 83 -2.30 -15.27 12.73
CA GLU A 83 -1.67 -16.47 13.32
C GLU A 83 -0.78 -17.20 12.29
N GLU A 84 -1.08 -17.08 11.00
CA GLU A 84 -0.26 -17.63 9.90
C GLU A 84 0.68 -16.60 9.27
N CYS A 85 0.38 -15.32 9.45
CA CYS A 85 1.10 -14.19 8.86
C CYS A 85 1.51 -13.21 9.99
N PRO A 86 2.68 -13.40 10.63
CA PRO A 86 3.11 -12.55 11.74
C PRO A 86 3.11 -11.05 11.42
N LEU A 87 3.41 -10.66 10.18
CA LEU A 87 3.39 -9.25 9.76
C LEU A 87 1.97 -8.68 9.61
N ALA A 88 0.95 -9.54 9.46
CA ALA A 88 -0.44 -9.09 9.50
C ALA A 88 -0.81 -8.55 10.88
N LYS A 89 -0.21 -9.07 11.96
CA LYS A 89 -0.37 -8.52 13.31
C LYS A 89 0.18 -7.09 13.41
N LYS A 90 1.33 -6.83 12.78
CA LYS A 90 1.94 -5.49 12.74
C LYS A 90 1.09 -4.55 11.89
N ALA A 91 0.67 -4.98 10.69
CA ALA A 91 -0.24 -4.22 9.83
C ALA A 91 -1.56 -3.89 10.54
N LEU A 92 -2.13 -4.84 11.28
CA LEU A 92 -3.35 -4.66 12.05
C LEU A 92 -3.20 -3.60 13.16
N SER A 93 -2.06 -3.56 13.85
CA SER A 93 -1.78 -2.51 14.85
C SER A 93 -1.79 -1.14 14.20
N LEU A 94 -1.03 -0.98 13.10
CA LEU A 94 -0.93 0.30 12.39
C LEU A 94 -2.28 0.75 11.81
N VAL A 95 -3.09 -0.19 11.28
CA VAL A 95 -4.44 0.13 10.79
C VAL A 95 -5.33 0.64 11.94
N ARG A 96 -5.26 0.04 13.13
CA ARG A 96 -6.05 0.50 14.28
C ARG A 96 -5.62 1.87 14.77
N GLU A 97 -4.31 2.08 14.90
CA GLU A 97 -3.74 3.37 15.29
C GLU A 97 -4.09 4.46 14.26
N ALA A 98 -4.07 4.14 12.97
CA ALA A 98 -4.50 5.08 11.93
C ALA A 98 -5.98 5.45 12.05
N LEU A 99 -6.85 4.49 12.39
CA LEU A 99 -8.28 4.76 12.58
C LEU A 99 -8.55 5.61 13.83
N GLU A 100 -7.77 5.46 14.90
CA GLU A 100 -7.86 6.33 16.08
C GLU A 100 -7.53 7.78 15.71
N ILE A 101 -6.47 8.00 14.92
CA ILE A 101 -6.09 9.34 14.41
C ILE A 101 -7.16 9.92 13.49
N ILE A 102 -7.72 9.11 12.59
CA ILE A 102 -8.79 9.52 11.67
C ILE A 102 -10.05 9.92 12.45
N GLU A 103 -10.39 9.20 13.51
CA GLU A 103 -11.54 9.55 14.34
C GLU A 103 -11.32 10.88 15.10
N GLU A 104 -10.11 11.09 15.64
CA GLU A 104 -9.72 12.36 16.26
C GLU A 104 -9.81 13.54 15.27
N GLU A 105 -9.40 13.34 14.02
CA GLU A 105 -9.53 14.35 12.96
C GLU A 105 -10.98 14.72 12.65
N LYS A 106 -11.88 13.73 12.63
CA LYS A 106 -13.31 13.98 12.43
C LYS A 106 -13.93 14.77 13.57
N GLU A 107 -13.56 14.46 14.81
CA GLU A 107 -14.07 15.19 15.99
C GLU A 107 -13.71 16.69 15.93
N VAL A 108 -12.50 17.02 15.46
CA VAL A 108 -12.10 18.42 15.23
C VAL A 108 -12.97 19.07 14.14
N CYS A 109 -13.10 18.40 12.98
CA CYS A 109 -13.89 18.92 11.86
C CYS A 109 -15.39 19.11 12.20
N GLU A 110 -15.97 18.22 13.02
CA GLU A 110 -17.37 18.31 13.45
C GLU A 110 -17.58 19.37 14.52
N SER A 111 -16.63 19.56 15.44
CA SER A 111 -16.67 20.61 16.47
C SER A 111 -16.70 22.01 15.83
N ASP A 112 -15.97 22.19 14.74
CA ASP A 112 -15.89 23.47 14.01
C ASP A 112 -17.21 23.87 13.35
N TYR A 113 -18.02 22.92 12.88
CA TYR A 113 -19.24 23.21 12.14
C TYR A 113 -20.32 23.94 12.96
N TYR A 114 -20.19 23.99 14.30
CA TYR A 114 -21.18 24.57 15.21
C TYR A 114 -20.88 26.00 15.70
N TYR A 115 -19.75 26.60 15.31
CA TYR A 115 -19.33 27.92 15.85
C TYR A 115 -19.27 29.08 14.84
N TYR A 116 -19.66 28.88 13.59
CA TYR A 116 -19.57 29.92 12.55
C TYR A 116 -20.92 30.59 12.28
N GLU A 117 -21.29 31.56 13.11
CA GLU A 117 -22.22 32.63 12.70
C GLU A 117 -21.57 34.04 12.68
N ASP A 118 -20.36 34.26 13.19
CA ASP A 118 -19.73 35.59 13.17
C ASP A 118 -18.21 35.55 12.94
N ASP A 119 -17.77 36.28 11.90
CA ASP A 119 -16.42 36.79 11.58
C ASP A 119 -15.25 36.37 12.50
N GLU A 120 -14.41 35.40 12.09
CA GLU A 120 -12.97 35.37 12.46
C GLU A 120 -12.19 34.32 11.62
N ASN A 121 -11.33 34.77 10.70
CA ASN A 121 -10.41 33.90 9.92
C ASN A 121 -9.41 33.15 10.82
N ASP A 122 -9.13 33.68 12.03
CA ASP A 122 -8.11 33.14 12.94
C ASP A 122 -8.52 31.79 13.55
N ALA A 123 -9.83 31.51 13.70
CA ALA A 123 -10.34 30.24 14.22
C ALA A 123 -10.18 29.10 13.22
N TRP A 124 -10.42 29.37 11.93
CA TRP A 124 -10.23 28.40 10.84
C TRP A 124 -8.76 28.03 10.68
N ASP A 125 -7.85 29.01 10.75
CA ASP A 125 -6.41 28.78 10.66
C ASP A 125 -5.87 27.93 11.82
N LEU A 126 -6.45 28.04 13.02
CA LEU A 126 -6.08 27.23 14.19
C LEU A 126 -6.59 25.78 14.06
N ALA A 127 -7.85 25.60 13.64
CA ALA A 127 -8.42 24.29 13.42
C ALA A 127 -7.72 23.52 12.29
N GLU A 128 -7.38 24.20 11.19
CA GLU A 128 -6.59 23.60 10.11
C GLU A 128 -5.18 23.23 10.60
N GLN A 129 -4.53 24.05 11.45
CA GLN A 129 -3.25 23.69 12.05
C GLN A 129 -3.35 22.45 12.96
N GLU A 130 -4.40 22.35 13.76
CA GLU A 130 -4.67 21.21 14.62
C GLU A 130 -4.95 19.95 13.80
N ARG A 131 -5.79 20.05 12.77
CA ARG A 131 -6.05 19.00 11.78
C ARG A 131 -4.76 18.50 11.12
N GLN A 132 -3.91 19.40 10.64
CA GLN A 132 -2.62 19.03 10.04
C GLN A 132 -1.67 18.38 11.06
N SER A 133 -1.70 18.82 12.32
CA SER A 133 -0.93 18.19 13.39
C SER A 133 -1.39 16.75 13.66
N ILE A 134 -2.70 16.50 13.69
CA ILE A 134 -3.29 15.16 13.86
C ILE A 134 -2.90 14.26 12.68
N LEU A 135 -3.08 14.74 11.45
CA LEU A 135 -2.73 14.00 10.24
C LEU A 135 -1.23 13.69 10.12
N GLY A 136 -0.36 14.50 10.73
CA GLY A 136 1.07 14.20 10.85
C GLY A 136 1.37 12.84 11.50
N GLY A 137 0.46 12.32 12.34
CA GLY A 137 0.55 10.97 12.88
C GLY A 137 0.45 9.87 11.82
N LEU A 138 -0.35 10.09 10.76
CA LEU A 138 -0.53 9.13 9.66
C LEU A 138 0.74 8.95 8.82
N ASP A 139 1.57 10.00 8.66
CA ASP A 139 2.86 9.90 7.96
C ASP A 139 3.81 8.95 8.71
N SER A 140 3.89 9.10 10.04
CA SER A 140 4.71 8.22 10.89
C SER A 140 4.28 6.76 10.78
N LEU A 141 2.97 6.48 10.82
CA LEU A 141 2.45 5.12 10.62
C LEU A 141 2.73 4.59 9.22
N GLY A 142 2.64 5.45 8.20
CA GLY A 142 2.98 5.11 6.81
C GLY A 142 4.42 4.66 6.65
N ARG A 143 5.37 5.37 7.27
CA ARG A 143 6.80 4.99 7.29
C ARG A 143 7.01 3.66 8.02
N GLN A 144 6.35 3.45 9.16
CA GLN A 144 6.42 2.18 9.87
C GLN A 144 5.86 1.00 9.07
N TYR A 145 4.82 1.23 8.26
CA TYR A 145 4.28 0.23 7.33
C TYR A 145 5.28 -0.08 6.22
N TYR A 146 5.88 0.97 5.64
CA TYR A 146 6.87 0.88 4.57
C TYR A 146 8.08 0.01 4.91
N ASP A 147 8.47 -0.05 6.19
CA ASP A 147 9.60 -0.89 6.63
C ASP A 147 9.38 -2.39 6.39
N PHE A 148 8.12 -2.84 6.30
CA PHE A 148 7.81 -4.27 6.22
C PHE A 148 6.78 -4.66 5.15
N ASP A 149 6.25 -3.71 4.38
CA ASP A 149 5.24 -3.94 3.34
C ASP A 149 5.63 -5.03 2.32
N ASP A 150 6.86 -5.01 1.81
CA ASP A 150 7.41 -6.00 0.87
C ASP A 150 7.38 -7.41 1.48
N ALA A 151 7.82 -7.51 2.75
CA ALA A 151 7.85 -8.75 3.50
C ALA A 151 6.43 -9.24 3.82
N PHE A 152 5.53 -8.31 4.13
CA PHE A 152 4.13 -8.59 4.41
C PHE A 152 3.43 -9.14 3.17
N MET A 153 3.63 -8.53 2.01
CA MET A 153 3.01 -8.99 0.77
C MET A 153 3.50 -10.37 0.32
N VAL A 154 4.74 -10.76 0.66
CA VAL A 154 5.19 -12.15 0.49
C VAL A 154 4.41 -13.10 1.40
N GLN A 155 4.17 -12.75 2.66
CA GLN A 155 3.36 -13.59 3.56
C GLN A 155 1.92 -13.73 3.05
N VAL A 156 1.34 -12.63 2.55
CA VAL A 156 0.00 -12.59 1.94
C VAL A 156 -0.09 -13.51 0.72
N GLU A 157 0.88 -13.45 -0.19
CA GLU A 157 0.94 -14.31 -1.37
C GLU A 157 0.95 -15.80 -1.00
N LEU A 158 1.77 -16.18 0.00
CA LEU A 158 1.83 -17.56 0.46
C LEU A 158 0.54 -17.99 1.17
N TYR A 159 -0.07 -17.10 1.93
CA TYR A 159 -1.36 -17.33 2.59
C TYR A 159 -2.47 -17.59 1.56
N LEU A 160 -2.59 -16.74 0.54
CA LEU A 160 -3.56 -16.89 -0.55
C LEU A 160 -3.40 -18.21 -1.32
N ARG A 161 -2.16 -18.60 -1.63
CA ARG A 161 -1.88 -19.89 -2.28
C ARG A 161 -2.34 -21.07 -1.42
N ARG A 162 -2.08 -21.02 -0.10
CA ARG A 162 -2.54 -22.07 0.82
C ARG A 162 -4.07 -22.13 0.90
N MET A 163 -4.75 -20.99 0.97
CA MET A 163 -6.21 -20.92 1.00
C MET A 163 -6.83 -21.64 -0.21
N ASP A 164 -6.24 -21.48 -1.38
CA ASP A 164 -6.72 -22.06 -2.63
C ASP A 164 -6.10 -23.43 -2.96
N GLY A 165 -5.32 -24.01 -2.04
CA GLY A 165 -4.71 -25.33 -2.20
C GLY A 165 -3.64 -25.40 -3.31
N LEU A 166 -3.02 -24.27 -3.64
CA LEU A 166 -1.99 -24.18 -4.67
C LEU A 166 -0.63 -24.61 -4.12
N GLU A 167 0.14 -25.29 -4.98
CA GLU A 167 1.52 -25.64 -4.67
C GLU A 167 2.37 -24.37 -4.57
N ILE A 168 3.18 -24.30 -3.52
CA ILE A 168 4.16 -23.23 -3.32
C ILE A 168 5.50 -23.78 -3.81
N PRO A 169 6.13 -23.16 -4.84
CA PRO A 169 7.43 -23.60 -5.31
C PRO A 169 8.47 -23.56 -4.17
N GLN A 170 9.27 -24.62 -4.04
CA GLN A 170 10.32 -24.69 -3.01
C GLN A 170 11.31 -23.52 -3.14
N SER A 171 11.60 -23.07 -4.37
CA SER A 171 12.42 -21.88 -4.61
C SER A 171 11.85 -20.63 -3.95
N THR A 172 10.52 -20.46 -3.98
CA THR A 172 9.84 -19.33 -3.33
C THR A 172 10.01 -19.40 -1.80
N LEU A 173 9.93 -20.60 -1.22
CA LEU A 173 10.16 -20.79 0.22
C LEU A 173 11.61 -20.50 0.59
N ASP A 174 12.56 -21.00 -0.19
CA ASP A 174 14.00 -20.85 0.08
C ASP A 174 14.43 -19.38 -0.07
N GLU A 175 13.98 -18.68 -1.11
CA GLU A 175 14.28 -17.26 -1.36
C GLU A 175 13.69 -16.33 -0.29
N ASN A 176 12.55 -16.70 0.29
CA ASN A 176 11.85 -15.89 1.27
C ASN A 176 12.03 -16.42 2.71
N LYS A 177 12.88 -17.42 2.94
CA LYS A 177 13.05 -18.06 4.24
C LYS A 177 13.33 -17.06 5.36
N GLU A 178 14.23 -16.10 5.14
CA GLU A 178 14.52 -15.04 6.11
C GLU A 178 13.36 -14.06 6.32
N ILE A 179 12.54 -13.79 5.30
CA ILE A 179 11.34 -12.93 5.36
C ILE A 179 10.23 -13.63 6.16
N LEU A 180 10.18 -14.95 6.06
CA LEU A 180 9.29 -15.81 6.85
C LEU A 180 9.78 -15.94 8.30
N GLU A 181 11.10 -15.85 8.52
CA GLU A 181 11.73 -15.99 9.83
C GLU A 181 11.87 -14.65 10.59
N MET A 182 11.96 -13.47 9.94
CA MET A 182 12.07 -12.15 10.58
C MET A 182 11.48 -10.97 9.77
N GLY A 183 10.79 -10.06 10.47
CA GLY A 183 10.18 -8.83 9.95
C GLY A 183 11.20 -7.71 9.69
N LYS A 184 11.73 -7.68 8.47
CA LYS A 184 13.00 -7.04 8.11
C LYS A 184 13.10 -5.55 8.46
N GLU A 185 14.07 -5.25 9.33
CA GLU A 185 14.72 -3.95 9.42
C GLU A 185 15.34 -3.62 8.06
N ILE A 186 14.82 -2.59 7.38
CA ILE A 186 15.48 -2.02 6.21
C ILE A 186 16.48 -0.97 6.74
N PRO A 187 17.77 -1.06 6.38
CA PRO A 187 18.78 -0.18 6.94
C PRO A 187 18.52 1.29 6.57
N GLU A 188 18.49 2.15 7.59
CA GLU A 188 18.41 3.61 7.50
C GLU A 188 19.62 4.16 6.74
N GLN A 189 19.44 4.77 5.54
CA GLN A 189 20.55 5.34 4.75
C GLN A 189 20.19 6.59 3.92
N GLU A 190 21.14 7.54 3.87
CA GLU A 190 21.23 8.75 3.03
C GLU A 190 22.69 8.86 2.48
N PRO A 191 22.96 9.44 1.28
CA PRO A 191 22.20 9.34 0.04
C PRO A 191 23.07 9.11 -1.22
N GLY A 192 22.40 8.80 -2.33
CA GLY A 192 22.86 9.03 -3.70
C GLY A 192 21.94 8.35 -4.72
N PRO A 193 21.40 9.05 -5.74
CA PRO A 193 20.45 8.47 -6.70
C PRO A 193 21.14 7.41 -7.55
N LYS A 194 21.07 6.15 -7.11
CA LYS A 194 21.44 5.00 -7.93
C LYS A 194 20.22 4.67 -8.77
N LYS A 195 20.36 4.73 -10.09
CA LYS A 195 19.31 4.24 -10.99
C LYS A 195 19.35 2.70 -11.00
N PRO A 196 18.36 2.00 -10.42
CA PRO A 196 18.30 0.56 -10.52
C PRO A 196 18.01 0.15 -11.96
N LYS A 197 18.42 -1.06 -12.35
CA LYS A 197 17.99 -1.66 -13.61
C LYS A 197 16.64 -2.33 -13.39
N VAL A 198 15.63 -1.91 -14.15
CA VAL A 198 14.26 -2.41 -13.99
C VAL A 198 13.77 -2.97 -15.32
N LYS A 199 13.37 -4.24 -15.34
CA LYS A 199 12.71 -4.81 -16.51
C LYS A 199 11.22 -4.51 -16.43
N LEU A 200 10.73 -3.58 -17.25
CA LEU A 200 9.29 -3.27 -17.31
C LEU A 200 8.59 -4.09 -18.39
N THR A 201 9.34 -4.61 -19.37
CA THR A 201 8.83 -5.50 -20.42
C THR A 201 8.23 -6.79 -19.82
N GLY A 202 7.03 -7.17 -20.26
CA GLY A 202 6.29 -8.34 -19.75
C GLY A 202 5.54 -8.12 -18.43
N THR A 203 5.67 -6.95 -17.80
CA THR A 203 4.83 -6.58 -16.65
C THR A 203 3.42 -6.25 -17.16
N ASN A 204 2.38 -6.58 -16.39
CA ASN A 204 1.03 -6.11 -16.73
C ASN A 204 1.10 -4.57 -16.84
N GLY A 205 0.55 -3.99 -17.91
CA GLY A 205 0.72 -2.56 -18.21
C GLY A 205 0.02 -1.62 -17.23
N ASN A 206 -0.36 -2.08 -16.03
CA ASN A 206 -1.00 -1.27 -15.01
C ASN A 206 -0.01 -0.22 -14.48
N ALA A 207 -0.46 1.03 -14.41
CA ALA A 207 0.31 2.15 -13.90
C ALA A 207 0.86 1.88 -12.48
N PHE A 208 0.04 1.32 -11.60
CA PHE A 208 0.42 1.01 -10.22
C PHE A 208 1.45 -0.12 -10.14
N ALA A 209 1.35 -1.14 -11.00
CA ALA A 209 2.32 -2.22 -11.04
C ALA A 209 3.71 -1.72 -11.47
N ILE A 210 3.75 -0.79 -12.42
CA ILE A 210 5.01 -0.14 -12.84
C ILE A 210 5.59 0.70 -11.71
N MET A 211 4.78 1.55 -11.07
CA MET A 211 5.23 2.37 -9.95
C MET A 211 5.79 1.52 -8.82
N ALA A 212 5.07 0.49 -8.38
CA ALA A 212 5.51 -0.43 -7.34
C ALA A 212 6.85 -1.10 -7.69
N LYS A 213 7.01 -1.58 -8.94
CA LYS A 213 8.24 -2.23 -9.39
C LYS A 213 9.45 -1.30 -9.37
N VAL A 214 9.28 -0.06 -9.80
CA VAL A 214 10.36 0.94 -9.78
C VAL A 214 10.68 1.39 -8.35
N SER A 215 9.67 1.68 -7.52
CA SER A 215 9.85 2.04 -6.11
C SER A 215 10.60 0.95 -5.34
N ARG A 216 10.24 -0.32 -5.54
CA ARG A 216 10.95 -1.45 -4.94
C ARG A 216 12.40 -1.53 -5.39
N ALA A 217 12.65 -1.33 -6.69
CA ALA A 217 14.00 -1.35 -7.22
C ALA A 217 14.86 -0.19 -6.68
N LEU A 218 14.28 1.00 -6.50
CA LEU A 218 14.92 2.15 -5.86
C LEU A 218 15.25 1.86 -4.40
N ARG A 219 14.32 1.22 -3.68
CA ARG A 219 14.54 0.79 -2.30
C ARG A 219 15.70 -0.20 -2.18
N GLN A 220 15.76 -1.18 -3.09
CA GLN A 220 16.82 -2.19 -3.11
C GLN A 220 18.22 -1.63 -3.34
N VAL A 221 18.34 -0.49 -4.02
CA VAL A 221 19.63 0.19 -4.21
C VAL A 221 19.97 1.21 -3.11
N GLY A 222 19.11 1.30 -2.09
CA GLY A 222 19.31 2.13 -0.90
C GLY A 222 18.87 3.58 -1.07
N CYS A 223 17.91 3.88 -1.96
CA CYS A 223 17.32 5.22 -2.02
C CYS A 223 16.46 5.47 -0.76
N SER A 224 16.51 6.71 -0.25
CA SER A 224 15.71 7.12 0.91
C SER A 224 14.22 7.11 0.58
N HIS A 225 13.39 7.01 1.64
CA HIS A 225 11.93 7.07 1.50
C HIS A 225 11.48 8.33 0.77
N ASP A 226 12.01 9.49 1.17
CA ASP A 226 11.64 10.78 0.58
C ASP A 226 12.00 10.85 -0.92
N TYR A 227 13.14 10.28 -1.33
CA TYR A 227 13.50 10.21 -2.76
C TYR A 227 12.56 9.31 -3.58
N ILE A 228 12.07 8.22 -2.98
CA ILE A 228 11.09 7.32 -3.60
C ILE A 228 9.71 7.96 -3.63
N GLU A 229 9.39 8.78 -2.63
CA GLU A 229 8.16 9.55 -2.56
C GLU A 229 8.12 10.64 -3.63
N ASP A 230 9.23 11.36 -3.83
CA ASP A 230 9.38 12.32 -4.93
C ASP A 230 9.15 11.64 -6.30
N TYR A 231 9.73 10.46 -6.51
CA TYR A 231 9.47 9.65 -7.70
C TYR A 231 7.97 9.37 -7.89
N ARG A 232 7.28 8.92 -6.84
CA ARG A 232 5.87 8.55 -6.90
C ARG A 232 4.98 9.75 -7.21
N LYS A 233 5.19 10.86 -6.52
CA LYS A 233 4.48 12.12 -6.75
C LYS A 233 4.63 12.58 -8.20
N GLU A 234 5.85 12.57 -8.72
CA GLU A 234 6.11 12.90 -10.13
C GLU A 234 5.43 11.92 -11.10
N ALA A 235 5.51 10.61 -10.83
CA ALA A 235 4.95 9.57 -11.68
C ALA A 235 3.41 9.61 -11.74
N MET A 236 2.75 9.96 -10.63
CA MET A 236 1.30 10.09 -10.52
C MET A 236 0.75 11.38 -11.13
N SER A 237 1.58 12.42 -11.33
CA SER A 237 1.15 13.77 -11.74
C SER A 237 0.74 13.94 -13.21
N GLY A 238 0.39 12.88 -13.95
CA GLY A 238 0.11 13.02 -15.39
C GLY A 238 -0.48 11.80 -16.08
N SER A 239 -0.23 11.71 -17.40
CA SER A 239 -0.68 10.59 -18.22
C SER A 239 0.17 9.33 -18.02
N TYR A 240 -0.25 8.21 -18.62
CA TYR A 240 0.57 6.99 -18.64
C TYR A 240 1.96 7.22 -19.27
N ASP A 241 2.06 8.10 -20.27
CA ASP A 241 3.35 8.48 -20.86
C ASP A 241 4.23 9.25 -19.87
N ASN A 242 3.64 10.07 -19.00
CA ASN A 242 4.35 10.73 -17.91
C ASN A 242 4.94 9.69 -16.95
N LEU A 243 4.13 8.71 -16.51
CA LEU A 243 4.61 7.61 -15.68
C LEU A 243 5.84 6.94 -16.31
N LEU A 244 5.76 6.53 -17.58
CA LEU A 244 6.89 5.87 -18.24
C LEU A 244 8.13 6.76 -18.34
N ALA A 245 7.95 8.05 -18.65
CA ALA A 245 9.04 9.00 -18.74
C ALA A 245 9.72 9.21 -17.37
N VAL A 246 8.94 9.41 -16.31
CA VAL A 246 9.43 9.55 -14.93
C VAL A 246 10.14 8.26 -14.49
N SER A 247 9.55 7.08 -14.74
CA SER A 247 10.19 5.79 -14.45
C SER A 247 11.54 5.64 -15.15
N CYS A 248 11.67 6.07 -16.40
CA CYS A 248 12.96 6.08 -17.12
C CYS A 248 13.97 7.11 -16.58
N ARG A 249 13.50 8.18 -15.94
CA ARG A 249 14.39 9.12 -15.24
C ARG A 249 14.98 8.50 -13.98
N TYR A 250 14.17 7.78 -13.21
CA TYR A 250 14.57 7.23 -11.92
C TYR A 250 15.24 5.84 -12.03
N ALA A 251 15.00 5.10 -13.11
CA ALA A 251 15.54 3.76 -13.32
C ALA A 251 16.03 3.52 -14.75
N ASP A 252 17.00 2.63 -14.90
CA ASP A 252 17.46 2.12 -16.20
C ASP A 252 16.49 1.03 -16.67
N VAL A 253 15.45 1.44 -17.41
CA VAL A 253 14.39 0.55 -17.91
C VAL A 253 14.89 -0.33 -19.06
N ARG A 254 14.53 -1.63 -19.01
CA ARG A 254 14.80 -2.63 -20.06
C ARG A 254 13.57 -3.44 -20.44
#